data_AF-A0A968VYX9-F1
#
_entry.id   AF-A0A968VYX9-F1
#
_cell.length_a   1.000
_cell.length_b   1.000
_cell.length_c   1.000
_cell.angle_alpha   90.00
_cell.angle_beta   90.00
_cell.angle_gamma   90.00
#
_symmetry.space_group_name_H-M   'P 1'
#
loop_
_entity.id
_entity.type
_entity.pdbx_description
1 polymer ?
#
loop_
_entity_poly.entity_id
_entity_poly.type
_entity_poly.pdbx_seq_one_letter_code
_entity_poly.pdbx_strand_id
1 'polypeptide(L)'
;MKFIAGRTGVTLRIRTCGVFSGIYRDVYLFSPPTVSIRDFSVFTHLDSFYRDADLEITARIRNYREPKINGHKVEAYLFDANNKPVGTSPLVQQSTPLLHWSDNAPDGHETLFKLSSKIENPKKWSAETPYLYKVVLVLKDQSGKTVDVTTSKIGFRKVEIKDNQLFVNGKRIYIKGVNRHEHDPDHGNYVSHEQMVEDVKLMKRFNLNTVRTSHYPNHPKWYELCDEYGLYVIDEANLESCGHRYTFAFAMPEWQYAVLDRMVNMVQRDKNHPSIIMWSLGNEAGMGPNYEVLGAYARVIDPTRLFTYFVKRDMMHPVSDFAFPMYPSVQELITYGEREHSKPMIVCEYAHSSGNAAGNLKEYQDVIEKYKNLSGACIWDWMDQGLRKTDNVSGKEYFTGAAKGLILSDRTVTPKLWEVKKVYQYASFSPVVLLEGKVEIHNKYAFTNLSDYELRWELAEDGVTIQKGSLNTSIAPGEKQIVQVPITQPVIKAGAEYTLKLGYYLKSSTKWADAGFEIAWEQFVLPYENKEAEALEYRSSPDLSIQENGNNLTIEGANLKLG
;
A
#
# COMPACT_ATOMS: atom_id res chain seq x y z
N MET A 1 -23.07 -3.14 -31.05
CA MET A 1 -21.93 -4.07 -30.80
C MET A 1 -22.41 -5.20 -29.92
N LYS A 2 -22.22 -6.47 -30.30
CA LYS A 2 -22.40 -7.61 -29.38
C LYS A 2 -21.11 -7.78 -28.58
N PHE A 3 -21.14 -7.50 -27.29
CA PHE A 3 -20.03 -7.80 -26.39
C PHE A 3 -20.12 -9.26 -25.94
N ILE A 4 -19.03 -10.01 -26.08
CA ILE A 4 -19.02 -11.47 -25.87
C ILE A 4 -18.35 -11.75 -24.52
N ALA A 5 -19.06 -12.40 -23.61
CA ALA A 5 -18.57 -12.72 -22.26
C ALA A 5 -17.52 -13.86 -22.24
N GLY A 6 -17.51 -14.75 -23.25
CA GLY A 6 -16.55 -15.84 -23.39
C GLY A 6 -15.59 -15.67 -24.57
N ARG A 7 -14.29 -15.52 -24.30
CA ARG A 7 -13.20 -15.57 -25.30
C ARG A 7 -12.03 -16.37 -24.74
N THR A 8 -11.11 -16.82 -25.58
CA THR A 8 -9.86 -17.49 -25.17
C THR A 8 -9.10 -16.73 -24.09
N GLY A 9 -9.12 -15.39 -24.13
CA GLY A 9 -8.50 -14.55 -23.09
C GLY A 9 -9.11 -14.65 -21.68
N VAL A 10 -10.30 -15.26 -21.51
CA VAL A 10 -10.94 -15.54 -20.21
C VAL A 10 -10.19 -16.64 -19.46
N THR A 11 -9.54 -17.56 -20.16
CA THR A 11 -8.70 -18.61 -19.57
C THR A 11 -7.51 -18.04 -18.76
N LEU A 12 -7.11 -16.80 -19.06
CA LEU A 12 -6.08 -16.02 -18.35
C LEU A 12 -6.67 -15.04 -17.32
N ARG A 13 -7.95 -15.18 -16.99
CA ARG A 13 -8.69 -14.33 -16.01
C ARG A 13 -9.55 -15.16 -15.05
N ILE A 14 -9.25 -16.46 -14.90
CA ILE A 14 -9.97 -17.34 -13.97
C ILE A 14 -9.54 -16.93 -12.56
N ARG A 15 -10.48 -16.38 -11.80
CA ARG A 15 -10.24 -15.73 -10.51
C ARG A 15 -11.24 -16.21 -9.47
N THR A 16 -10.92 -15.99 -8.20
CA THR A 16 -11.84 -16.24 -7.07
C THR A 16 -12.82 -15.07 -6.80
N CYS A 17 -12.91 -14.09 -7.71
CA CYS A 17 -13.81 -12.92 -7.65
C CYS A 17 -15.02 -13.04 -8.62
N GLY A 18 -15.99 -12.13 -8.49
CA GLY A 18 -17.16 -12.06 -9.38
C GLY A 18 -16.79 -11.91 -10.86
N VAL A 19 -17.46 -12.68 -11.74
CA VAL A 19 -17.26 -12.60 -13.20
C VAL A 19 -18.29 -11.65 -13.80
N PHE A 20 -17.85 -10.43 -14.10
CA PHE A 20 -18.65 -9.40 -14.78
C PHE A 20 -18.17 -9.17 -16.21
N SER A 21 -19.00 -8.54 -17.03
CA SER A 21 -18.65 -8.14 -18.40
C SER A 21 -19.33 -6.81 -18.79
N GLY A 22 -18.76 -6.10 -19.76
CA GLY A 22 -19.28 -4.81 -20.22
C GLY A 22 -18.17 -3.79 -20.49
N ILE A 23 -18.54 -2.58 -20.90
CA ILE A 23 -17.66 -1.41 -20.90
C ILE A 23 -17.81 -0.78 -19.51
N TYR A 24 -16.90 -1.12 -18.59
CA TYR A 24 -16.96 -0.72 -17.19
C TYR A 24 -15.91 0.34 -16.80
N ARG A 25 -15.22 0.93 -17.78
CA ARG A 25 -14.28 2.05 -17.62
C ARG A 25 -14.54 3.10 -18.71
N ASP A 26 -13.99 4.29 -18.51
CA ASP A 26 -14.19 5.46 -19.37
C ASP A 26 -13.85 5.20 -20.85
N VAL A 27 -14.62 5.86 -21.74
CA VAL A 27 -14.37 5.90 -23.19
C VAL A 27 -14.31 7.35 -23.62
N TYR A 28 -13.26 7.73 -24.35
CA TYR A 28 -13.07 9.10 -24.85
C TYR A 28 -12.41 9.11 -26.23
N LEU A 29 -12.50 10.24 -26.91
CA LEU A 29 -11.82 10.51 -28.18
C LEU A 29 -10.77 11.61 -27.97
N PHE A 30 -9.64 11.50 -28.66
CA PHE A 30 -8.62 12.54 -28.71
C PHE A 30 -8.04 12.64 -30.13
N SER A 31 -7.53 13.81 -30.50
CA SER A 31 -6.92 14.07 -31.81
C SER A 31 -5.49 14.59 -31.61
N PRO A 32 -4.45 13.75 -31.83
CA PRO A 32 -3.08 14.22 -31.74
C PRO A 32 -2.70 15.05 -32.98
N PRO A 33 -1.71 15.95 -32.85
CA PRO A 33 -1.12 16.61 -34.01
C PRO A 33 -0.46 15.61 -34.96
N THR A 34 -0.19 16.02 -36.21
CA THR A 34 0.42 15.16 -37.24
C THR A 34 1.79 14.63 -36.82
N VAL A 35 2.57 15.44 -36.11
CA VAL A 35 3.80 15.02 -35.44
C VAL A 35 3.56 15.19 -33.95
N SER A 36 3.70 14.13 -33.17
CA SER A 36 3.33 14.15 -31.75
C SER A 36 4.33 13.38 -30.89
N ILE A 37 4.33 13.69 -29.60
CA ILE A 37 5.01 12.89 -28.58
C ILE A 37 4.16 11.63 -28.37
N ARG A 38 4.61 10.50 -28.91
CA ARG A 38 3.87 9.24 -28.89
C ARG A 38 3.97 8.53 -27.54
N ASP A 39 5.16 8.56 -26.94
CA ASP A 39 5.49 7.92 -25.68
C ASP A 39 6.69 8.62 -25.03
N PHE A 40 6.80 8.51 -23.71
CA PHE A 40 7.98 8.96 -22.98
C PHE A 40 8.17 8.18 -21.66
N SER A 41 9.43 8.03 -21.27
CA SER A 41 9.82 7.50 -19.96
C SER A 41 10.63 8.54 -19.20
N VAL A 42 10.35 8.68 -17.91
CA VAL A 42 11.12 9.53 -16.99
C VAL A 42 11.83 8.66 -15.97
N PHE A 43 13.14 8.86 -15.82
CA PHE A 43 13.98 8.17 -14.86
C PHE A 43 14.64 9.19 -13.91
N THR A 44 14.62 8.89 -12.61
CA THR A 44 15.22 9.74 -11.57
C THR A 44 16.35 8.98 -10.86
N HIS A 45 17.56 9.07 -11.39
CA HIS A 45 18.71 8.34 -10.87
C HIS A 45 19.33 9.09 -9.70
N LEU A 46 19.02 8.69 -8.46
CA LEU A 46 19.69 9.22 -7.27
C LEU A 46 21.14 8.72 -7.20
N ASP A 47 22.04 9.61 -6.77
CA ASP A 47 23.44 9.28 -6.50
C ASP A 47 23.59 8.27 -5.35
N SER A 48 24.83 7.81 -5.09
CA SER A 48 25.11 6.82 -4.04
C SER A 48 24.86 7.33 -2.61
N PHE A 49 24.83 8.65 -2.41
CA PHE A 49 24.49 9.29 -1.14
C PHE A 49 23.00 9.63 -1.04
N TYR A 50 22.22 9.29 -2.07
CA TYR A 50 20.83 9.68 -2.25
C TYR A 50 20.64 11.20 -2.13
N ARG A 51 21.62 12.03 -2.49
CA ARG A 51 21.50 13.48 -2.34
C ARG A 51 21.02 14.10 -3.65
N ASP A 52 21.85 14.05 -4.68
CA ASP A 52 21.58 14.63 -5.99
C ASP A 52 20.96 13.58 -6.93
N ALA A 53 20.34 14.01 -8.03
CA ALA A 53 19.76 13.10 -9.01
C ALA A 53 20.04 13.52 -10.46
N ASP A 54 20.22 12.54 -11.34
CA ASP A 54 20.12 12.74 -12.78
C ASP A 54 18.67 12.46 -13.21
N LEU A 55 18.01 13.49 -13.77
CA LEU A 55 16.71 13.36 -14.43
C LEU A 55 16.95 13.03 -15.90
N GLU A 56 16.63 11.79 -16.28
CA GLU A 56 16.71 11.32 -17.66
C GLU A 56 15.30 11.16 -18.24
N ILE A 57 15.11 11.66 -19.47
CA ILE A 57 13.85 11.51 -20.19
C ILE A 57 14.13 10.95 -21.57
N THR A 58 13.42 9.88 -21.93
CA THR A 58 13.37 9.39 -23.31
C THR A 58 12.01 9.72 -23.89
N ALA A 59 11.97 10.32 -25.09
CA ALA A 59 10.74 10.72 -25.75
C ALA A 59 10.71 10.18 -27.18
N ARG A 60 9.64 9.47 -27.54
CA ARG A 60 9.40 8.95 -28.89
C ARG A 60 8.49 9.91 -29.63
N ILE A 61 8.99 10.46 -30.73
CA ILE A 61 8.23 11.36 -31.60
C ILE A 61 7.78 10.58 -32.82
N ARG A 62 6.48 10.60 -33.10
CA ARG A 62 5.89 9.91 -34.24
C ARG A 62 5.37 10.92 -35.25
N ASN A 63 5.66 10.68 -36.52
CA ASN A 63 5.07 11.40 -37.65
C ASN A 63 4.04 10.50 -38.34
N TYR A 64 2.78 10.95 -38.36
CA TYR A 64 1.65 10.21 -38.94
C TYR A 64 1.43 10.50 -40.43
N ARG A 65 2.28 11.30 -41.09
CA ARG A 65 2.17 11.61 -42.52
C ARG A 65 3.53 11.62 -43.23
N GLU A 66 3.50 11.40 -44.54
CA GLU A 66 4.59 11.74 -45.45
C GLU A 66 4.48 13.20 -45.91
N PRO A 67 5.60 13.90 -46.18
CA PRO A 67 6.99 13.43 -46.11
C PRO A 67 7.57 13.43 -44.67
N LYS A 68 8.74 12.80 -44.48
CA LYS A 68 9.56 12.94 -43.25
C LYS A 68 9.79 14.42 -42.91
N ILE A 69 9.42 14.83 -41.71
CA ILE A 69 9.62 16.20 -41.21
C ILE A 69 10.78 16.23 -40.23
N ASN A 70 11.87 16.90 -40.61
CA ASN A 70 13.09 17.07 -39.81
C ASN A 70 13.11 18.43 -39.08
N GLY A 71 14.04 18.59 -38.14
CA GLY A 71 14.26 19.86 -37.44
C GLY A 71 13.38 20.10 -36.21
N HIS A 72 12.68 19.07 -35.73
CA HIS A 72 11.96 19.13 -34.47
C HIS A 72 12.91 19.14 -33.26
N LYS A 73 12.50 19.86 -32.21
CA LYS A 73 13.22 19.95 -30.95
C LYS A 73 12.31 19.56 -29.79
N VAL A 74 12.83 18.78 -28.85
CA VAL A 74 12.13 18.46 -27.60
C VAL A 74 12.70 19.32 -26.48
N GLU A 75 11.84 19.99 -25.75
CA GLU A 75 12.17 20.74 -24.53
C GLU A 75 11.51 20.05 -23.33
N ALA A 76 12.25 19.93 -22.23
CA ALA A 76 11.71 19.49 -20.95
C ALA A 76 11.75 20.62 -19.93
N TYR A 77 10.65 20.79 -19.20
CA TYR A 77 10.50 21.72 -18.09
C TYR A 77 10.16 20.93 -16.84
N LEU A 78 10.70 21.34 -15.70
CA LEU A 78 10.42 20.72 -14.40
C LEU A 78 9.84 21.77 -13.46
N PHE A 79 8.73 21.44 -12.81
CA PHE A 79 8.07 22.31 -11.84
C PHE A 79 7.95 21.63 -10.49
N ASP A 80 8.11 22.41 -9.42
CA ASP A 80 7.90 21.98 -8.04
C ASP A 80 6.40 21.82 -7.71
N ALA A 81 6.08 21.40 -6.48
CA ALA A 81 4.71 21.19 -6.03
C ALA A 81 3.85 22.48 -6.03
N ASN A 82 4.47 23.66 -6.08
CA ASN A 82 3.81 24.97 -6.17
C ASN A 82 3.79 25.52 -7.61
N ASN A 83 4.09 24.69 -8.61
CA ASN A 83 4.25 25.07 -10.01
C ASN A 83 5.35 26.10 -10.28
N LYS A 84 6.37 26.21 -9.42
CA LYS A 84 7.55 27.04 -9.69
C LYS A 84 8.56 26.25 -10.52
N PRO A 85 9.20 26.86 -11.53
CA PRO A 85 10.22 26.18 -12.32
C PRO A 85 11.41 25.79 -11.44
N VAL A 86 11.97 24.60 -11.69
CA VAL A 86 13.17 24.08 -11.04
C VAL A 86 14.33 24.23 -12.01
N GLY A 87 15.35 24.99 -11.63
CA GLY A 87 16.48 25.30 -12.52
C GLY A 87 16.11 26.29 -13.63
N THR A 88 16.76 26.17 -14.79
CA THR A 88 16.46 26.98 -15.98
C THR A 88 15.13 26.56 -16.63
N SER A 89 14.58 27.39 -17.51
CA SER A 89 13.37 27.09 -18.27
C SER A 89 13.59 27.41 -19.76
N PRO A 90 13.70 26.40 -20.65
CA PRO A 90 13.62 24.95 -20.38
C PRO A 90 14.75 24.45 -19.47
N LEU A 91 14.49 23.34 -18.77
CA LEU A 91 15.50 22.67 -17.94
C LEU A 91 16.57 22.01 -18.81
N VAL A 92 16.13 21.38 -19.90
CA VAL A 92 16.99 20.78 -20.92
C VAL A 92 16.25 20.75 -22.25
N GLN A 93 16.99 20.82 -23.35
CA GLN A 93 16.45 20.71 -24.70
C GLN A 93 17.36 19.85 -25.58
N GLN A 94 16.78 19.15 -26.54
CA GLN A 94 17.49 18.33 -27.50
C GLN A 94 16.92 18.52 -28.91
N SER A 95 17.80 18.87 -29.87
CA SER A 95 17.42 19.10 -31.27
C SER A 95 17.85 17.95 -32.20
N THR A 96 18.75 17.09 -31.73
CA THR A 96 19.24 15.94 -32.51
C THR A 96 18.68 14.65 -31.91
N PRO A 97 17.90 13.86 -32.66
CA PRO A 97 17.41 12.57 -32.19
C PRO A 97 18.58 11.60 -31.96
N LEU A 98 18.43 10.74 -30.96
CA LEU A 98 19.34 9.65 -30.63
C LEU A 98 19.26 8.50 -31.64
N LEU A 99 18.03 8.16 -32.09
CA LEU A 99 17.78 7.10 -33.05
C LEU A 99 16.67 7.50 -34.03
N HIS A 100 16.78 6.97 -35.25
CA HIS A 100 15.73 6.98 -36.26
C HIS A 100 15.34 5.53 -36.56
N TRP A 101 14.08 5.15 -36.35
CA TRP A 101 13.59 3.85 -36.82
C TRP A 101 13.14 4.00 -38.29
N SER A 102 13.70 3.19 -39.19
CA SER A 102 13.58 3.39 -40.64
C SER A 102 12.32 2.82 -41.30
N ASP A 103 11.94 3.47 -42.39
CA ASP A 103 11.19 3.17 -43.63
C ASP A 103 10.33 1.90 -43.83
N ASN A 104 10.50 0.82 -43.05
CA ASN A 104 9.72 -0.42 -43.18
C ASN A 104 8.77 -0.67 -41.98
N ALA A 105 8.62 0.29 -41.06
CA ALA A 105 7.61 0.20 -40.02
C ALA A 105 6.20 0.37 -40.66
N PRO A 106 5.24 -0.56 -40.43
CA PRO A 106 3.89 -0.50 -41.02
C PRO A 106 3.07 0.77 -40.69
N ASP A 107 3.60 1.63 -39.81
CA ASP A 107 2.86 2.46 -38.88
C ASP A 107 3.34 3.94 -38.83
N GLY A 108 4.35 4.32 -39.62
CA GLY A 108 4.92 5.68 -39.68
C GLY A 108 6.37 5.80 -39.19
N HIS A 109 6.95 7.00 -39.29
CA HIS A 109 8.35 7.27 -38.89
C HIS A 109 8.42 7.65 -37.40
N GLU A 110 9.26 6.94 -36.64
CA GLU A 110 9.52 7.25 -35.23
C GLU A 110 10.98 7.67 -35.00
N THR A 111 11.16 8.70 -34.16
CA THR A 111 12.47 9.17 -33.72
C THR A 111 12.53 9.19 -32.20
N LEU A 112 13.69 8.84 -31.65
CA LEU A 112 13.91 8.82 -30.20
C LEU A 112 14.77 10.02 -29.80
N PHE A 113 14.30 10.80 -28.83
CA PHE A 113 15.09 11.83 -28.16
C PHE A 113 15.46 11.36 -26.75
N LYS A 114 16.68 11.69 -26.32
CA LYS A 114 17.14 11.48 -24.94
C LYS A 114 17.58 12.81 -24.38
N LEU A 115 16.98 13.22 -23.27
CA LEU A 115 17.30 14.44 -22.53
C LEU A 115 17.81 14.06 -21.15
N SER A 116 18.77 14.80 -20.62
CA SER A 116 19.29 14.58 -19.28
C SER A 116 19.65 15.90 -18.60
N SER A 117 19.33 16.04 -17.31
CA SER A 117 19.70 17.20 -16.51
C SER A 117 19.97 16.79 -15.07
N LYS A 118 20.94 17.43 -14.43
CA LYS A 118 21.28 17.20 -13.03
C LYS A 118 20.41 18.07 -12.13
N ILE A 119 19.81 17.45 -11.12
CA ILE A 119 18.99 18.10 -10.10
C ILE A 119 19.69 17.99 -8.76
N GLU A 120 20.04 19.14 -8.18
CA GLU A 120 20.69 19.19 -6.87
C GLU A 120 19.65 19.00 -5.77
N ASN A 121 19.96 18.08 -4.85
CA ASN A 121 19.17 17.80 -3.64
C ASN A 121 17.63 17.86 -3.82
N PRO A 122 17.03 17.12 -4.78
CA PRO A 122 15.59 17.12 -4.96
C PRO A 122 14.87 16.60 -3.72
N LYS A 123 13.66 17.12 -3.48
CA LYS A 123 12.75 16.54 -2.48
C LYS A 123 12.32 15.16 -2.97
N LYS A 124 12.60 14.14 -2.15
CA LYS A 124 12.35 12.75 -2.52
C LYS A 124 10.90 12.38 -2.30
N TRP A 125 10.43 11.43 -3.10
CA TRP A 125 9.12 10.82 -2.91
C TRP A 125 9.26 9.55 -2.03
N SER A 126 8.34 9.39 -1.09
CA SER A 126 8.11 8.16 -0.32
C SER A 126 6.62 8.05 0.07
N ALA A 127 6.20 6.90 0.60
CA ALA A 127 4.84 6.76 1.15
C ALA A 127 4.59 7.63 2.40
N GLU A 128 5.65 8.07 3.09
CA GLU A 128 5.57 8.98 4.23
C GLU A 128 5.51 10.45 3.79
N THR A 129 6.29 10.79 2.75
CA THR A 129 6.45 12.13 2.19
C THR A 129 6.27 12.10 0.66
N PRO A 130 5.02 12.14 0.16
CA PRO A 130 4.71 11.97 -1.26
C PRO A 130 4.95 13.26 -2.08
N TYR A 131 6.19 13.76 -2.09
CA TYR A 131 6.53 14.98 -2.82
C TYR A 131 6.57 14.71 -4.33
N LEU A 132 5.74 15.44 -5.10
CA LEU A 132 5.64 15.31 -6.55
C LEU A 132 6.14 16.58 -7.25
N TYR A 133 6.94 16.37 -8.28
CA TYR A 133 7.25 17.37 -9.30
C TYR A 133 6.36 17.14 -10.52
N LYS A 134 6.33 18.11 -11.44
CA LYS A 134 5.66 17.99 -12.73
C LYS A 134 6.66 18.21 -13.86
N VAL A 135 6.83 17.20 -14.71
CA VAL A 135 7.56 17.32 -15.97
C VAL A 135 6.59 17.73 -17.06
N VAL A 136 6.98 18.73 -17.85
CA VAL A 136 6.28 19.15 -19.07
C VAL A 136 7.23 18.97 -20.25
N LEU A 137 6.83 18.16 -21.23
CA LEU A 137 7.53 17.98 -22.47
C LEU A 137 6.85 18.81 -23.56
N VAL A 138 7.65 19.61 -24.27
CA VAL A 138 7.18 20.46 -25.36
C VAL A 138 7.91 20.07 -26.64
N LEU A 139 7.16 19.66 -27.65
CA LEU A 139 7.67 19.44 -29.00
C LEU A 139 7.57 20.74 -29.78
N LYS A 140 8.70 21.20 -30.32
CA LYS A 140 8.82 22.37 -31.18
C LYS A 140 9.13 21.95 -32.62
N ASP A 141 8.59 22.65 -33.60
CA ASP A 141 9.01 22.52 -35.00
C ASP A 141 10.31 23.32 -35.28
N GLN A 142 10.78 23.23 -36.53
CA GLN A 142 11.97 23.94 -37.01
C GLN A 142 11.90 25.48 -36.91
N SER A 143 10.69 26.05 -36.81
CA SER A 143 10.48 27.50 -36.62
C SER A 143 10.46 27.91 -35.14
N GLY A 144 10.52 26.94 -34.21
CA GLY A 144 10.40 27.15 -32.77
C GLY A 144 8.96 27.21 -32.26
N LYS A 145 7.96 26.92 -33.12
CA LYS A 145 6.55 26.89 -32.74
C LYS A 145 6.24 25.59 -31.99
N THR A 146 5.40 25.67 -30.95
CA THR A 146 4.90 24.48 -30.24
C THR A 146 3.97 23.66 -31.14
N VAL A 147 4.27 22.38 -31.27
CA VAL A 147 3.49 21.38 -32.02
C VAL A 147 2.68 20.50 -31.08
N ASP A 148 3.29 20.06 -29.98
CA ASP A 148 2.67 19.14 -29.03
C ASP A 148 3.19 19.39 -27.61
N VAL A 149 2.37 19.08 -26.61
CA VAL A 149 2.71 19.19 -25.19
C VAL A 149 2.13 18.01 -24.42
N THR A 150 2.96 17.36 -23.61
CA THR A 150 2.51 16.33 -22.66
C THR A 150 3.13 16.53 -21.29
N THR A 151 2.53 15.95 -20.26
CA THR A 151 2.97 16.14 -18.87
C THR A 151 2.87 14.85 -18.06
N SER A 152 3.71 14.74 -17.03
CA SER A 152 3.59 13.70 -16.02
C SER A 152 4.00 14.23 -14.65
N LYS A 153 3.33 13.76 -13.59
CA LYS A 153 3.79 13.94 -12.21
C LYS A 153 4.87 12.88 -11.94
N ILE A 154 5.98 13.29 -11.35
CA ILE A 154 7.10 12.41 -11.02
C ILE A 154 7.51 12.57 -9.57
N GLY A 155 8.13 11.54 -9.00
CA GLY A 155 8.73 11.58 -7.68
C GLY A 155 10.17 11.09 -7.75
N PHE A 156 11.11 11.84 -7.19
CA PHE A 156 12.51 11.40 -7.12
C PHE A 156 12.62 10.30 -6.07
N ARG A 157 12.80 9.05 -6.52
CA ARG A 157 12.95 7.90 -5.62
C ARG A 157 13.79 6.79 -6.22
N LYS A 158 14.49 6.05 -5.36
CA LYS A 158 15.24 4.84 -5.72
C LYS A 158 14.77 3.67 -4.89
N VAL A 159 14.48 2.56 -5.56
CA VAL A 159 14.10 1.28 -4.94
C VAL A 159 15.20 0.28 -5.24
N GLU A 160 15.64 -0.46 -4.23
CA GLU A 160 16.69 -1.47 -4.39
C GLU A 160 16.67 -2.51 -3.28
N ILE A 161 17.35 -3.63 -3.53
CA ILE A 161 17.66 -4.62 -2.51
C ILE A 161 19.13 -4.47 -2.12
N LYS A 162 19.40 -4.34 -0.82
CA LYS A 162 20.75 -4.34 -0.25
C LYS A 162 20.77 -5.26 0.97
N ASP A 163 21.83 -6.05 1.11
CA ASP A 163 22.02 -6.97 2.25
C ASP A 163 20.80 -7.83 2.57
N ASN A 164 20.12 -8.27 1.51
CA ASN A 164 18.90 -9.05 1.56
C ASN A 164 17.67 -8.33 2.15
N GLN A 165 17.57 -7.01 2.01
CA GLN A 165 16.46 -6.21 2.53
C GLN A 165 15.98 -5.19 1.48
N LEU A 166 14.71 -4.78 1.57
CA LEU A 166 14.12 -3.77 0.71
C LEU A 166 14.44 -2.35 1.19
N PHE A 167 14.95 -1.52 0.29
CA PHE A 167 15.27 -0.11 0.54
C PHE A 167 14.50 0.82 -0.40
N VAL A 168 14.09 1.96 0.17
CA VAL A 168 13.65 3.15 -0.58
C VAL A 168 14.53 4.31 -0.15
N ASN A 169 15.15 5.01 -1.11
CA ASN A 169 15.98 6.20 -0.84
C ASN A 169 17.07 5.98 0.23
N GLY A 170 17.67 4.78 0.26
CA GLY A 170 18.72 4.42 1.21
C GLY A 170 18.24 4.08 2.62
N LYS A 171 16.93 4.00 2.86
CA LYS A 171 16.34 3.55 4.12
C LYS A 171 15.63 2.22 3.93
N ARG A 172 15.85 1.29 4.87
CA ARG A 172 15.10 0.03 4.94
C ARG A 172 13.63 0.35 5.18
N ILE A 173 12.74 -0.29 4.43
CA ILE A 173 11.30 -0.20 4.65
C ILE A 173 10.69 -1.59 4.83
N TYR A 174 9.54 -1.64 5.49
CA TYR A 174 8.71 -2.82 5.58
C TYR A 174 7.41 -2.59 4.81
N ILE A 175 7.00 -3.58 4.04
CA ILE A 175 5.69 -3.66 3.42
C ILE A 175 4.65 -3.95 4.52
N LYS A 176 3.83 -2.94 4.83
CA LYS A 176 2.64 -3.03 5.67
C LYS A 176 1.44 -2.91 4.73
N GLY A 177 1.16 -3.99 4.02
CA GLY A 177 0.36 -3.97 2.81
C GLY A 177 -1.00 -4.64 2.91
N VAL A 178 -1.83 -4.42 1.89
CA VAL A 178 -3.10 -5.11 1.69
C VAL A 178 -3.33 -5.41 0.20
N ASN A 179 -3.97 -6.53 -0.10
CA ASN A 179 -4.46 -6.85 -1.44
C ASN A 179 -5.79 -6.14 -1.67
N ARG A 180 -5.97 -5.49 -2.83
CA ARG A 180 -7.20 -4.77 -3.16
C ARG A 180 -7.72 -5.16 -4.54
N HIS A 181 -8.94 -5.70 -4.56
CA HIS A 181 -9.77 -5.79 -5.76
C HIS A 181 -10.51 -4.47 -6.03
N GLU A 182 -10.74 -4.13 -7.30
CA GLU A 182 -11.69 -3.08 -7.68
C GLU A 182 -13.12 -3.63 -7.56
N HIS A 183 -13.78 -3.32 -6.45
CA HIS A 183 -15.14 -3.75 -6.16
C HIS A 183 -16.01 -2.61 -5.59
N ASP A 184 -17.24 -2.59 -6.05
CA ASP A 184 -18.33 -1.77 -5.56
C ASP A 184 -19.58 -2.64 -5.39
N PRO A 185 -20.29 -2.58 -4.24
CA PRO A 185 -21.47 -3.40 -3.99
C PRO A 185 -22.62 -3.16 -4.97
N ASP A 186 -22.69 -1.98 -5.59
CA ASP A 186 -23.82 -1.56 -6.42
C ASP A 186 -23.48 -1.64 -7.93
N HIS A 187 -22.21 -1.44 -8.30
CA HIS A 187 -21.73 -1.34 -9.68
C HIS A 187 -20.70 -2.43 -10.07
N GLY A 188 -20.38 -3.36 -9.17
CA GLY A 188 -19.43 -4.44 -9.42
C GLY A 188 -18.00 -3.93 -9.61
N ASN A 189 -17.40 -4.15 -10.79
CA ASN A 189 -16.01 -3.75 -11.05
C ASN A 189 -15.83 -2.25 -11.40
N TYR A 190 -16.91 -1.48 -11.47
CA TYR A 190 -16.80 -0.03 -11.63
C TYR A 190 -16.69 0.61 -10.24
N VAL A 191 -15.56 1.27 -9.98
CA VAL A 191 -15.30 1.99 -8.75
C VAL A 191 -15.12 3.47 -9.09
N SER A 192 -15.87 4.35 -8.42
CA SER A 192 -15.79 5.78 -8.66
C SER A 192 -14.49 6.38 -8.14
N HIS A 193 -14.16 7.59 -8.58
CA HIS A 193 -12.99 8.31 -8.08
C HIS A 193 -13.09 8.60 -6.58
N GLU A 194 -14.28 8.96 -6.11
CA GLU A 194 -14.56 9.29 -4.71
C GLU A 194 -14.34 8.06 -3.82
N GLN A 195 -14.76 6.88 -4.28
CA GLN A 195 -14.54 5.61 -3.59
C GLN A 195 -13.07 5.22 -3.57
N MET A 196 -12.33 5.45 -4.66
CA MET A 196 -10.87 5.25 -4.66
C MET A 196 -10.18 6.19 -3.66
N VAL A 197 -10.61 7.45 -3.57
CA VAL A 197 -10.10 8.42 -2.58
C VAL A 197 -10.40 7.95 -1.16
N GLU A 198 -11.61 7.46 -0.90
CA GLU A 198 -12.00 6.93 0.41
C GLU A 198 -11.14 5.73 0.82
N ASP A 199 -10.94 4.76 -0.08
CA ASP A 199 -10.07 3.62 0.14
C ASP A 199 -8.65 4.06 0.53
N VAL A 200 -8.04 4.96 -0.25
CA VAL A 200 -6.67 5.44 0.01
C VAL A 200 -6.57 6.17 1.35
N LYS A 201 -7.56 7.02 1.68
CA LYS A 201 -7.59 7.71 2.98
C LYS A 201 -7.73 6.73 4.13
N LEU A 202 -8.60 5.73 4.00
CA LEU A 202 -8.81 4.72 5.03
C LEU A 202 -7.54 3.87 5.22
N MET A 203 -6.91 3.43 4.14
CA MET A 203 -5.63 2.72 4.21
C MET A 203 -4.57 3.55 4.97
N LYS A 204 -4.42 4.84 4.65
CA LYS A 204 -3.47 5.72 5.35
C LYS A 204 -3.79 5.89 6.84
N ARG A 205 -5.07 6.02 7.21
CA ARG A 205 -5.57 6.16 8.59
C ARG A 205 -5.32 4.92 9.45
N PHE A 206 -5.25 3.75 8.81
CA PHE A 206 -5.04 2.46 9.47
C PHE A 206 -3.62 1.94 9.27
N ASN A 207 -2.65 2.85 9.12
CA ASN A 207 -1.21 2.59 9.10
C ASN A 207 -0.70 1.67 7.97
N LEU A 208 -1.51 1.47 6.92
CA LEU A 208 -1.05 0.80 5.70
C LEU A 208 -0.14 1.74 4.89
N ASN A 209 0.88 1.17 4.26
CA ASN A 209 1.77 1.89 3.34
C ASN A 209 1.87 1.27 1.95
N THR A 210 1.30 0.08 1.73
CA THR A 210 1.40 -0.63 0.45
C THR A 210 0.05 -1.20 0.01
N VAL A 211 -0.21 -1.21 -1.29
CA VAL A 211 -1.31 -1.94 -1.90
C VAL A 211 -0.80 -2.84 -3.03
N ARG A 212 -1.28 -4.08 -3.07
CA ARG A 212 -1.13 -4.98 -4.23
C ARG A 212 -2.42 -4.95 -5.04
N THR A 213 -2.32 -4.72 -6.35
CA THR A 213 -3.48 -4.65 -7.26
C THR A 213 -3.94 -6.05 -7.67
N SER A 214 -4.52 -6.79 -6.73
CA SER A 214 -4.95 -8.16 -6.93
C SER A 214 -6.10 -8.25 -7.95
N HIS A 215 -5.99 -8.92 -9.09
CA HIS A 215 -4.78 -9.48 -9.74
C HIS A 215 -4.70 -8.97 -11.17
N TYR A 216 -4.73 -7.65 -11.31
CA TYR A 216 -4.77 -6.96 -12.60
C TYR A 216 -4.44 -5.47 -12.44
N PRO A 217 -4.07 -4.78 -13.53
CA PRO A 217 -3.85 -3.35 -13.45
C PRO A 217 -5.16 -2.61 -13.17
N ASN A 218 -5.15 -1.78 -12.14
CA ASN A 218 -6.29 -0.97 -11.71
C ASN A 218 -6.58 0.16 -12.71
N HIS A 219 -7.64 0.92 -12.42
CA HIS A 219 -7.96 2.17 -13.11
C HIS A 219 -6.77 3.15 -13.03
N PRO A 220 -6.38 3.87 -14.10
CA PRO A 220 -5.22 4.77 -14.10
C PRO A 220 -5.20 5.79 -12.95
N LYS A 221 -6.36 6.38 -12.61
CA LYS A 221 -6.51 7.30 -11.48
C LYS A 221 -6.10 6.70 -10.11
N TRP A 222 -6.13 5.37 -9.95
CA TRP A 222 -5.68 4.71 -8.71
C TRP A 222 -4.20 5.00 -8.42
N TYR A 223 -3.35 4.92 -9.44
CA TYR A 223 -1.91 5.16 -9.30
C TYR A 223 -1.61 6.63 -9.04
N GLU A 224 -2.34 7.55 -9.69
CA GLU A 224 -2.27 8.99 -9.39
C GLU A 224 -2.61 9.28 -7.91
N LEU A 225 -3.64 8.62 -7.37
CA LEU A 225 -3.98 8.75 -5.95
C LEU A 225 -2.90 8.17 -5.04
N CYS A 226 -2.30 7.01 -5.39
CA CYS A 226 -1.21 6.43 -4.62
C CYS A 226 0.05 7.32 -4.64
N ASP A 227 0.35 7.94 -5.78
CA ASP A 227 1.43 8.92 -5.91
C ASP A 227 1.19 10.14 -5.01
N GLU A 228 -0.04 10.63 -4.93
CA GLU A 228 -0.42 11.87 -4.24
C GLU A 228 -0.63 11.75 -2.73
N TYR A 229 -1.11 10.59 -2.28
CA TYR A 229 -1.41 10.30 -0.88
C TYR A 229 -0.28 9.53 -0.18
N GLY A 230 0.60 8.90 -0.95
CA GLY A 230 1.73 8.12 -0.43
C GLY A 230 1.33 6.69 -0.07
N LEU A 231 1.16 5.85 -1.09
CA LEU A 231 1.13 4.40 -0.96
C LEU A 231 2.12 3.78 -1.94
N TYR A 232 2.89 2.81 -1.51
CA TYR A 232 3.64 1.95 -2.40
C TYR A 232 2.68 1.01 -3.13
N VAL A 233 2.95 0.73 -4.39
CA VAL A 233 2.12 -0.14 -5.23
C VAL A 233 2.96 -1.30 -5.74
N ILE A 234 2.41 -2.51 -5.59
CA ILE A 234 2.81 -3.70 -6.33
C ILE A 234 1.79 -3.84 -7.47
N ASP A 235 2.17 -3.39 -8.66
CA ASP A 235 1.28 -3.40 -9.83
C ASP A 235 1.38 -4.72 -10.57
N GLU A 236 0.25 -5.38 -10.77
CA GLU A 236 0.19 -6.79 -11.16
C GLU A 236 -0.46 -6.99 -12.53
N ALA A 237 0.25 -7.72 -13.40
CA ALA A 237 -0.27 -8.06 -14.71
C ALA A 237 -1.55 -8.90 -14.58
N ASN A 238 -2.50 -8.67 -15.49
CA ASN A 238 -3.76 -9.41 -15.53
C ASN A 238 -3.54 -10.82 -16.08
N LEU A 239 -2.88 -11.69 -15.31
CA LEU A 239 -2.45 -13.01 -15.72
C LEU A 239 -2.72 -14.00 -14.59
N GLU A 240 -3.88 -14.65 -14.64
CA GLU A 240 -4.27 -15.69 -13.69
C GLU A 240 -4.96 -16.86 -14.38
N SER A 241 -4.45 -18.07 -14.13
CA SER A 241 -5.02 -19.31 -14.66
C SER A 241 -5.04 -20.40 -13.59
N CYS A 242 -5.53 -20.08 -12.39
CA CYS A 242 -5.51 -20.96 -11.22
C CYS A 242 -6.12 -22.36 -11.48
N GLY A 243 -7.22 -22.43 -12.26
CA GLY A 243 -7.82 -23.70 -12.69
C GLY A 243 -7.01 -24.52 -13.70
N HIS A 244 -5.95 -23.94 -14.27
CA HIS A 244 -5.12 -24.51 -15.34
C HIS A 244 -3.64 -24.10 -15.19
N ARG A 245 -3.17 -24.11 -13.95
CA ARG A 245 -1.91 -23.48 -13.53
C ARG A 245 -0.66 -23.98 -14.25
N TYR A 246 -0.69 -25.18 -14.82
CA TYR A 246 0.48 -25.84 -15.41
C TYR A 246 0.33 -26.16 -16.89
N THR A 247 -0.62 -25.52 -17.59
CA THR A 247 -0.89 -25.82 -19.00
C THR A 247 -0.66 -24.60 -19.89
N PHE A 248 -1.55 -23.61 -19.86
CA PHE A 248 -1.62 -22.55 -20.87
C PHE A 248 -0.48 -21.53 -20.76
N ALA A 249 -0.67 -20.49 -19.93
CA ALA A 249 0.32 -19.42 -19.74
C ALA A 249 1.68 -19.94 -19.27
N PHE A 250 1.69 -21.11 -18.65
CA PHE A 250 2.88 -21.80 -18.14
C PHE A 250 3.94 -22.05 -19.23
N ALA A 251 3.64 -22.86 -20.25
CA ALA A 251 4.66 -23.30 -21.22
C ALA A 251 4.20 -23.40 -22.68
N MET A 252 2.92 -23.21 -22.99
CA MET A 252 2.43 -23.32 -24.37
C MET A 252 2.91 -22.12 -25.22
N PRO A 253 3.69 -22.34 -26.31
CA PRO A 253 4.23 -21.26 -27.13
C PRO A 253 3.15 -20.37 -27.76
N GLU A 254 2.00 -20.94 -28.12
CA GLU A 254 0.86 -20.21 -28.69
C GLU A 254 0.26 -19.16 -27.73
N TRP A 255 0.54 -19.27 -26.43
CA TRP A 255 0.12 -18.28 -25.42
C TRP A 255 1.18 -17.22 -25.13
N GLN A 256 2.41 -17.37 -25.64
CA GLN A 256 3.53 -16.49 -25.32
C GLN A 256 3.23 -15.03 -25.65
N TYR A 257 2.67 -14.74 -26.83
CA TYR A 257 2.30 -13.38 -27.22
C TYR A 257 1.24 -12.78 -26.29
N ALA A 258 0.19 -13.53 -25.97
CA ALA A 258 -0.90 -13.06 -25.11
C ALA A 258 -0.42 -12.78 -23.67
N VAL A 259 0.54 -13.56 -23.19
CA VAL A 259 1.19 -13.38 -21.89
C VAL A 259 2.09 -12.14 -21.90
N LEU A 260 2.94 -12.01 -22.92
CA LEU A 260 3.84 -10.86 -23.09
C LEU A 260 3.07 -9.55 -23.23
N ASP A 261 2.03 -9.51 -24.07
CA ASP A 261 1.19 -8.34 -24.33
C ASP A 261 0.61 -7.75 -23.04
N ARG A 262 0.12 -8.60 -22.12
CA ARG A 262 -0.46 -8.16 -20.84
C ARG A 262 0.56 -7.51 -19.92
N MET A 263 1.77 -8.05 -19.85
CA MET A 263 2.85 -7.48 -19.04
C MET A 263 3.37 -6.18 -19.66
N VAL A 264 3.64 -6.19 -20.96
CA VAL A 264 4.19 -5.03 -21.68
C VAL A 264 3.23 -3.86 -21.64
N ASN A 265 1.93 -4.08 -21.88
CA ASN A 265 0.94 -3.01 -21.84
C ASN A 265 0.81 -2.37 -20.45
N MET A 266 0.88 -3.15 -19.37
CA MET A 266 0.91 -2.62 -18.00
C MET A 266 2.13 -1.74 -17.78
N VAL A 267 3.34 -2.28 -17.99
CA VAL A 267 4.58 -1.53 -17.75
C VAL A 267 4.63 -0.27 -18.62
N GLN A 268 4.26 -0.36 -19.91
CA GLN A 268 4.27 0.80 -20.80
C GLN A 268 3.30 1.90 -20.37
N ARG A 269 2.12 1.53 -19.85
CA ARG A 269 1.13 2.48 -19.35
C ARG A 269 1.60 3.15 -18.06
N ASP A 270 2.18 2.38 -17.14
CA ASP A 270 2.30 2.79 -15.73
C ASP A 270 3.74 3.16 -15.29
N LYS A 271 4.75 2.99 -16.16
CA LYS A 271 6.20 3.21 -15.89
C LYS A 271 6.59 4.54 -15.24
N ASN A 272 5.77 5.59 -15.37
CA ASN A 272 6.09 6.92 -14.84
C ASN A 272 5.56 7.19 -13.42
N HIS A 273 4.76 6.28 -12.83
CA HIS A 273 4.21 6.46 -11.48
C HIS A 273 5.23 6.16 -10.38
N PRO A 274 5.65 7.13 -9.53
CA PRO A 274 6.61 6.88 -8.47
C PRO A 274 6.11 5.89 -7.40
N SER A 275 4.79 5.78 -7.20
CA SER A 275 4.17 4.86 -6.24
C SER A 275 4.44 3.39 -6.53
N ILE A 276 4.54 3.02 -7.81
CA ILE A 276 4.84 1.65 -8.20
C ILE A 276 6.30 1.38 -7.88
N ILE A 277 6.56 0.46 -6.95
CA ILE A 277 7.92 0.06 -6.57
C ILE A 277 8.26 -1.36 -7.05
N MET A 278 7.24 -2.14 -7.42
CA MET A 278 7.36 -3.51 -7.86
C MET A 278 6.39 -3.81 -9.01
N TRP A 279 6.86 -4.61 -9.97
CA TRP A 279 6.04 -5.22 -11.00
C TRP A 279 5.77 -6.69 -10.65
N SER A 280 4.51 -7.08 -10.53
CA SER A 280 4.13 -8.48 -10.37
C SER A 280 3.75 -9.11 -11.72
N LEU A 281 4.30 -10.28 -12.00
CA LEU A 281 4.11 -10.97 -13.28
C LEU A 281 2.70 -11.59 -13.43
N GLY A 282 1.89 -11.58 -12.39
CA GLY A 282 0.55 -12.15 -12.34
C GLY A 282 0.33 -12.95 -11.07
N ASN A 283 -0.68 -13.83 -11.08
CA ASN A 283 -1.07 -14.63 -9.94
C ASN A 283 -1.39 -16.07 -10.35
N GLU A 284 -1.04 -17.05 -9.50
CA GLU A 284 -1.46 -18.45 -9.62
C GLU A 284 -1.50 -19.10 -11.03
N ALA A 285 -0.59 -18.73 -11.92
CA ALA A 285 -0.55 -19.21 -13.31
C ALA A 285 0.66 -20.12 -13.61
N GLY A 286 1.34 -20.54 -12.53
CA GLY A 286 2.48 -21.47 -12.55
C GLY A 286 3.78 -20.83 -13.05
N MET A 287 4.85 -21.60 -13.14
CA MET A 287 6.20 -21.14 -13.51
C MET A 287 6.74 -21.89 -14.72
N GLY A 288 6.76 -21.26 -15.88
CA GLY A 288 7.36 -21.83 -17.09
C GLY A 288 7.96 -20.78 -18.02
N PRO A 289 8.49 -21.19 -19.18
CA PRO A 289 9.34 -20.35 -20.05
C PRO A 289 8.71 -19.02 -20.47
N ASN A 290 7.38 -18.98 -20.61
CA ASN A 290 6.67 -17.73 -20.93
C ASN A 290 6.85 -16.66 -19.84
N TYR A 291 6.91 -17.06 -18.57
CA TYR A 291 7.15 -16.18 -17.42
C TYR A 291 8.59 -15.69 -17.31
N GLU A 292 9.54 -16.49 -17.79
CA GLU A 292 10.94 -16.08 -17.86
C GLU A 292 11.13 -15.00 -18.93
N VAL A 293 10.58 -15.22 -20.13
CA VAL A 293 10.65 -14.27 -21.25
C VAL A 293 9.93 -12.97 -20.91
N LEU A 294 8.70 -13.03 -20.36
CA LEU A 294 7.93 -11.82 -20.07
C LEU A 294 8.61 -10.96 -19.01
N GLY A 295 9.17 -11.58 -17.97
CA GLY A 295 9.85 -10.86 -16.90
C GLY A 295 11.19 -10.27 -17.35
N ALA A 296 11.95 -11.00 -18.18
CA ALA A 296 13.17 -10.48 -18.79
C ALA A 296 12.88 -9.26 -19.69
N TYR A 297 11.84 -9.34 -20.53
CA TYR A 297 11.46 -8.25 -21.43
C TYR A 297 10.97 -7.02 -20.65
N ALA A 298 10.17 -7.22 -19.60
CA ALA A 298 9.69 -6.13 -18.77
C ALA A 298 10.83 -5.39 -18.02
N ARG A 299 11.88 -6.11 -17.59
CA ARG A 299 13.09 -5.51 -17.01
C ARG A 299 13.88 -4.63 -17.97
N VAL A 300 13.86 -4.96 -19.26
CA VAL A 300 14.49 -4.11 -20.30
C VAL A 300 13.73 -2.80 -20.47
N ILE A 301 12.39 -2.83 -20.37
CA ILE A 301 11.56 -1.63 -20.45
C ILE A 301 11.78 -0.74 -19.22
N ASP A 302 11.80 -1.33 -18.03
CA ASP A 302 11.97 -0.61 -16.78
C ASP A 302 12.93 -1.34 -15.81
N PRO A 303 14.20 -0.91 -15.76
CA PRO A 303 15.17 -1.44 -14.82
C PRO A 303 15.10 -0.77 -13.42
N THR A 304 14.20 0.19 -13.21
CA THR A 304 14.18 1.01 -11.98
C THR A 304 13.27 0.47 -10.87
N ARG A 305 12.62 -0.67 -11.12
CA ARG A 305 11.69 -1.34 -10.22
C ARG A 305 12.08 -2.80 -10.05
N LEU A 306 11.66 -3.35 -8.92
CA LEU A 306 11.86 -4.77 -8.61
C LEU A 306 10.71 -5.60 -9.21
N PHE A 307 10.93 -6.89 -9.38
CA PHE A 307 9.95 -7.80 -9.95
C PHE A 307 9.58 -8.89 -8.94
N THR A 308 8.30 -9.25 -8.90
CA THR A 308 7.78 -10.26 -7.98
C THR A 308 6.92 -11.26 -8.74
N TYR A 309 6.95 -12.52 -8.33
CA TYR A 309 5.95 -13.48 -8.80
C TYR A 309 5.80 -14.62 -7.81
N PHE A 310 4.55 -14.99 -7.54
CA PHE A 310 4.26 -16.14 -6.69
C PHE A 310 4.59 -17.44 -7.42
N VAL A 311 5.37 -18.28 -6.75
CA VAL A 311 5.61 -19.67 -7.09
C VAL A 311 5.31 -20.55 -5.87
N LYS A 312 5.17 -21.87 -6.05
CA LYS A 312 4.96 -22.82 -4.93
C LYS A 312 5.91 -22.49 -3.77
N ARG A 313 5.45 -22.68 -2.52
CA ARG A 313 6.07 -22.16 -1.28
C ARG A 313 7.56 -22.48 -1.10
N ASP A 314 8.04 -23.55 -1.73
CA ASP A 314 9.41 -24.07 -1.68
C ASP A 314 10.28 -23.69 -2.89
N MET A 315 9.73 -22.96 -3.85
CA MET A 315 10.42 -22.57 -5.08
C MET A 315 10.69 -21.07 -5.14
N MET A 316 11.70 -20.69 -5.90
CA MET A 316 12.01 -19.29 -6.21
C MET A 316 11.95 -19.10 -7.71
N HIS A 317 11.14 -18.13 -8.18
CA HIS A 317 11.13 -17.80 -9.60
C HIS A 317 12.45 -17.11 -9.94
N PRO A 318 13.14 -17.49 -11.05
CA PRO A 318 14.40 -16.88 -11.44
C PRO A 318 14.24 -15.37 -11.66
N VAL A 319 13.10 -14.95 -12.22
CA VAL A 319 12.80 -13.53 -12.49
C VAL A 319 12.22 -12.76 -11.29
N SER A 320 11.90 -13.41 -10.16
CA SER A 320 11.44 -12.68 -8.97
C SER A 320 12.64 -12.21 -8.15
N ASP A 321 12.67 -10.95 -7.73
CA ASP A 321 13.69 -10.39 -6.83
C ASP A 321 13.48 -10.81 -5.37
N PHE A 322 12.32 -11.40 -5.06
CA PHE A 322 11.92 -11.84 -3.72
C PHE A 322 11.45 -13.30 -3.71
N ALA A 323 11.58 -13.97 -2.57
CA ALA A 323 10.64 -15.01 -2.21
C ALA A 323 9.27 -14.36 -1.95
N PHE A 324 8.22 -14.85 -2.62
CA PHE A 324 6.91 -14.19 -2.66
C PHE A 324 5.74 -15.13 -2.33
N PRO A 325 5.76 -15.85 -1.18
CA PRO A 325 4.82 -16.92 -0.89
C PRO A 325 3.43 -16.41 -0.48
N MET A 326 2.43 -17.28 -0.61
CA MET A 326 1.09 -17.11 -0.07
C MET A 326 0.87 -17.97 1.19
N TYR A 327 0.36 -17.32 2.24
CA TYR A 327 -0.05 -17.88 3.53
C TYR A 327 1.01 -18.76 4.25
N PRO A 328 2.30 -18.37 4.30
CA PRO A 328 3.24 -19.06 5.18
C PRO A 328 2.79 -18.92 6.63
N SER A 329 3.01 -19.95 7.43
CA SER A 329 2.88 -19.90 8.88
C SER A 329 3.97 -19.04 9.52
N VAL A 330 3.74 -18.59 10.76
CA VAL A 330 4.76 -17.89 11.57
C VAL A 330 6.04 -18.73 11.69
N GLN A 331 5.93 -20.06 11.84
CA GLN A 331 7.08 -20.94 11.93
C GLN A 331 7.88 -21.04 10.62
N GLU A 332 7.21 -21.02 9.46
CA GLU A 332 7.89 -20.95 8.16
C GLU A 332 8.65 -19.62 8.01
N LEU A 333 8.08 -18.50 8.49
CA LEU A 333 8.77 -17.21 8.50
C LEU A 333 9.99 -17.19 9.43
N ILE A 334 9.89 -17.77 10.63
CA ILE A 334 11.03 -17.94 11.53
C ILE A 334 12.13 -18.77 10.84
N THR A 335 11.74 -19.90 10.24
CA THR A 335 12.67 -20.81 9.56
C THR A 335 13.41 -20.10 8.42
N TYR A 336 12.71 -19.26 7.65
CA TYR A 336 13.33 -18.44 6.61
C TYR A 336 14.21 -17.32 7.20
N GLY A 337 13.75 -16.68 8.27
CA GLY A 337 14.45 -15.60 8.95
C GLY A 337 15.79 -16.01 9.56
N GLU A 338 15.88 -17.24 10.05
CA GLU A 338 17.09 -17.80 10.70
C GLU A 338 18.17 -18.25 9.72
N ARG A 339 17.85 -18.34 8.42
CA ARG A 339 18.74 -18.86 7.39
C ARG A 339 19.23 -17.76 6.47
N GLU A 340 20.43 -17.95 5.93
CA GLU A 340 20.91 -17.13 4.83
C GLU A 340 20.21 -17.54 3.52
N HIS A 341 19.65 -16.55 2.84
CA HIS A 341 18.98 -16.71 1.56
C HIS A 341 19.53 -15.70 0.56
N SER A 342 19.48 -16.04 -0.73
CA SER A 342 19.94 -15.16 -1.82
C SER A 342 18.96 -14.04 -2.16
N LYS A 343 17.71 -14.11 -1.66
CA LYS A 343 16.67 -13.11 -1.89
C LYS A 343 15.91 -12.81 -0.58
N PRO A 344 15.34 -11.60 -0.41
CA PRO A 344 14.48 -11.31 0.74
C PRO A 344 13.13 -11.98 0.53
N MET A 345 12.32 -12.04 1.58
CA MET A 345 10.92 -12.44 1.47
C MET A 345 9.98 -11.26 1.65
N ILE A 346 8.97 -11.19 0.79
CA ILE A 346 7.74 -10.43 1.01
C ILE A 346 6.58 -11.42 0.91
N VAL A 347 5.69 -11.46 1.89
CA VAL A 347 4.52 -12.35 1.83
C VAL A 347 3.42 -11.68 1.02
N CYS A 348 3.06 -12.23 -0.13
CA CYS A 348 2.13 -11.58 -1.04
C CYS A 348 0.67 -11.67 -0.59
N GLU A 349 0.33 -12.72 0.16
CA GLU A 349 -0.97 -12.91 0.80
C GLU A 349 -0.78 -13.57 2.16
N TYR A 350 -1.33 -12.97 3.22
CA TYR A 350 -1.37 -13.56 4.56
C TYR A 350 -2.60 -13.07 5.33
N ALA A 351 -2.79 -13.60 6.54
CA ALA A 351 -3.86 -13.17 7.45
C ALA A 351 -5.24 -13.11 6.77
N HIS A 352 -5.65 -14.20 6.12
CA HIS A 352 -6.90 -14.28 5.35
C HIS A 352 -8.09 -13.82 6.20
N SER A 353 -8.67 -12.66 5.87
CA SER A 353 -9.62 -11.94 6.73
C SER A 353 -11.08 -12.36 6.51
N SER A 354 -11.34 -13.65 6.30
CA SER A 354 -12.73 -14.11 6.10
C SER A 354 -13.57 -14.10 7.37
N GLY A 355 -14.73 -13.46 7.31
CA GLY A 355 -15.62 -13.37 8.46
C GLY A 355 -14.93 -12.73 9.67
N ASN A 356 -14.98 -13.38 10.84
CA ASN A 356 -14.23 -12.99 12.02
C ASN A 356 -12.86 -13.68 12.04
N ALA A 357 -11.79 -12.94 11.70
CA ALA A 357 -10.47 -13.47 11.40
C ALA A 357 -9.37 -12.44 11.72
N ALA A 358 -8.22 -12.53 11.04
CA ALA A 358 -7.01 -11.73 11.31
C ALA A 358 -6.45 -11.93 12.73
N GLY A 359 -6.67 -13.10 13.32
CA GLY A 359 -5.99 -13.52 14.56
C GLY A 359 -4.48 -13.61 14.35
N ASN A 360 -3.72 -13.56 15.46
CA ASN A 360 -2.25 -13.64 15.54
C ASN A 360 -1.43 -12.71 14.60
N LEU A 361 -2.01 -11.59 14.18
CA LEU A 361 -1.34 -10.61 13.30
C LEU A 361 -0.06 -10.05 13.92
N LYS A 362 -0.06 -9.87 15.25
CA LYS A 362 1.09 -9.38 16.01
C LYS A 362 2.29 -10.31 15.89
N GLU A 363 2.09 -11.61 15.99
CA GLU A 363 3.14 -12.63 15.93
C GLU A 363 3.83 -12.63 14.56
N TYR A 364 3.06 -12.46 13.47
CA TYR A 364 3.62 -12.26 12.14
C TYR A 364 4.49 -11.01 12.09
N GLN A 365 3.98 -9.88 12.57
CA GLN A 365 4.69 -8.61 12.51
C GLN A 365 5.97 -8.62 13.36
N ASP A 366 5.92 -9.21 14.56
CA ASP A 366 7.08 -9.35 15.44
C ASP A 366 8.21 -10.15 14.76
N VAL A 367 7.87 -11.25 14.08
CA VAL A 367 8.83 -12.06 13.32
C VAL A 367 9.39 -11.29 12.12
N ILE A 368 8.52 -10.61 11.36
CA ILE A 368 8.93 -9.78 10.22
C ILE A 368 9.90 -8.69 10.65
N GLU A 369 9.63 -8.00 11.76
CA GLU A 369 10.49 -6.92 12.26
C GLU A 369 11.81 -7.46 12.83
N LYS A 370 11.80 -8.66 13.43
CA LYS A 370 12.99 -9.31 14.01
C LYS A 370 14.05 -9.68 12.98
N TYR A 371 13.67 -10.27 11.84
CA TYR A 371 14.64 -10.81 10.88
C TYR A 371 14.92 -9.84 9.71
N LYS A 372 16.19 -9.70 9.33
CA LYS A 372 16.63 -8.70 8.34
C LYS A 372 16.13 -8.99 6.92
N ASN A 373 15.98 -10.28 6.58
CA ASN A 373 15.59 -10.79 5.28
C ASN A 373 14.07 -10.88 5.06
N LEU A 374 13.27 -10.56 6.08
CA LEU A 374 11.82 -10.40 5.95
C LEU A 374 11.51 -8.92 5.72
N SER A 375 10.83 -8.62 4.61
CA SER A 375 10.58 -7.26 4.14
C SER A 375 9.10 -6.86 4.21
N GLY A 376 8.25 -7.66 4.85
CA GLY A 376 6.84 -7.34 5.08
C GLY A 376 5.85 -8.28 4.39
N ALA A 377 4.57 -7.89 4.39
CA ALA A 377 3.48 -8.72 3.94
C ALA A 377 2.27 -7.90 3.44
N CYS A 378 1.42 -8.50 2.61
CA CYS A 378 0.13 -7.93 2.19
C CYS A 378 -1.04 -8.79 2.69
N ILE A 379 -1.93 -8.21 3.52
CA ILE A 379 -3.13 -8.88 4.05
C ILE A 379 -4.07 -9.25 2.89
N TRP A 380 -4.72 -10.41 2.97
CA TRP A 380 -5.80 -10.82 2.07
C TRP A 380 -7.17 -10.69 2.77
N ASP A 381 -8.04 -9.75 2.42
CA ASP A 381 -7.88 -8.63 1.48
C ASP A 381 -8.57 -7.36 2.00
N TRP A 382 -8.62 -6.28 1.20
CA TRP A 382 -9.12 -4.98 1.66
C TRP A 382 -10.60 -5.01 2.02
N MET A 383 -11.44 -5.56 1.13
CA MET A 383 -12.89 -5.35 1.15
C MET A 383 -13.67 -6.61 0.77
N ASP A 384 -14.78 -6.84 1.46
CA ASP A 384 -15.74 -7.87 1.08
C ASP A 384 -16.27 -7.65 -0.34
N GLN A 385 -16.26 -8.69 -1.15
CA GLN A 385 -16.71 -8.64 -2.56
C GLN A 385 -18.19 -8.97 -2.65
N GLY A 386 -18.98 -8.38 -1.75
CA GLY A 386 -20.42 -8.60 -1.66
C GLY A 386 -21.22 -7.61 -2.50
N LEU A 387 -22.22 -8.06 -3.27
CA LEU A 387 -23.18 -7.22 -4.00
C LEU A 387 -24.40 -6.89 -3.12
N ARG A 388 -24.89 -5.65 -3.16
CA ARG A 388 -26.06 -5.22 -2.40
C ARG A 388 -27.33 -5.87 -2.96
N LYS A 389 -28.15 -6.44 -2.08
CA LYS A 389 -29.51 -6.92 -2.37
C LYS A 389 -30.46 -6.53 -1.26
N THR A 390 -31.74 -6.50 -1.58
CA THR A 390 -32.82 -6.29 -0.62
C THR A 390 -33.61 -7.59 -0.48
N ASP A 391 -33.84 -8.01 0.76
CA ASP A 391 -34.68 -9.16 1.06
C ASP A 391 -36.16 -8.83 0.78
N ASN A 392 -36.82 -9.66 -0.03
CA ASN A 392 -38.19 -9.40 -0.51
C ASN A 392 -39.27 -9.55 0.57
N VAL A 393 -38.95 -10.11 1.74
CA VAL A 393 -39.90 -10.32 2.84
C VAL A 393 -39.74 -9.26 3.92
N SER A 394 -38.52 -9.07 4.42
CA SER A 394 -38.21 -8.13 5.50
C SER A 394 -37.89 -6.71 5.02
N GLY A 395 -37.61 -6.52 3.72
CA GLY A 395 -37.15 -5.26 3.16
C GLY A 395 -35.72 -4.87 3.58
N LYS A 396 -35.00 -5.74 4.29
CA LYS A 396 -33.64 -5.45 4.79
C LYS A 396 -32.61 -5.62 3.68
N GLU A 397 -31.65 -4.71 3.64
CA GLU A 397 -30.49 -4.83 2.77
C GLU A 397 -29.47 -5.84 3.33
N TYR A 398 -28.83 -6.58 2.44
CA TYR A 398 -27.76 -7.50 2.74
C TYR A 398 -26.78 -7.59 1.57
N PHE A 399 -25.55 -8.04 1.84
CA PHE A 399 -24.55 -8.26 0.80
C PHE A 399 -24.46 -9.75 0.45
N THR A 400 -24.50 -10.08 -0.84
CA THR A 400 -24.27 -11.46 -1.34
C THR A 400 -22.83 -11.63 -1.77
N GLY A 401 -22.18 -12.74 -1.45
CA GLY A 401 -20.87 -13.08 -2.02
C GLY A 401 -19.84 -13.42 -0.96
N ALA A 402 -18.55 -13.29 -1.32
CA ALA A 402 -17.45 -13.66 -0.46
C ALA A 402 -17.11 -12.55 0.54
N ALA A 403 -17.20 -12.88 1.85
CA ALA A 403 -16.76 -12.01 2.93
C ALA A 403 -15.32 -12.35 3.32
N LYS A 404 -14.34 -11.71 2.67
CA LYS A 404 -12.90 -11.94 2.83
C LYS A 404 -12.12 -10.69 3.26
N GLY A 405 -12.76 -9.52 3.33
CA GLY A 405 -12.11 -8.23 3.50
C GLY A 405 -11.92 -7.78 4.93
N LEU A 406 -11.01 -6.84 5.15
CA LEU A 406 -10.86 -6.08 6.39
C LEU A 406 -12.02 -5.12 6.64
N ILE A 407 -12.71 -4.67 5.58
CA ILE A 407 -13.93 -3.85 5.65
C ILE A 407 -15.08 -4.51 4.89
N LEU A 408 -16.31 -4.15 5.27
CA LEU A 408 -17.50 -4.61 4.57
C LEU A 408 -17.58 -3.98 3.16
N SER A 409 -18.45 -4.50 2.29
CA SER A 409 -18.58 -4.04 0.89
C SER A 409 -18.87 -2.53 0.76
N ASP A 410 -19.55 -1.94 1.74
CA ASP A 410 -19.86 -0.51 1.81
C ASP A 410 -18.78 0.34 2.51
N ARG A 411 -17.57 -0.20 2.66
CA ARG A 411 -16.42 0.39 3.36
C ARG A 411 -16.58 0.52 4.88
N THR A 412 -17.63 -0.06 5.47
CA THR A 412 -17.78 -0.08 6.94
C THR A 412 -16.58 -0.77 7.60
N VAL A 413 -15.92 -0.05 8.49
CA VAL A 413 -14.77 -0.54 9.25
C VAL A 413 -15.19 -1.70 10.17
N THR A 414 -14.45 -2.81 10.12
CA THR A 414 -14.64 -3.94 11.03
C THR A 414 -13.62 -3.91 12.18
N PRO A 415 -13.84 -4.68 13.28
CA PRO A 415 -12.86 -4.82 14.36
C PRO A 415 -11.48 -5.28 13.88
N LYS A 416 -11.41 -6.09 12.82
CA LYS A 416 -10.16 -6.59 12.24
C LYS A 416 -9.23 -5.46 11.81
N LEU A 417 -9.78 -4.40 11.21
CA LEU A 417 -8.98 -3.28 10.73
C LEU A 417 -8.38 -2.47 11.89
N TRP A 418 -9.05 -2.40 13.05
CA TRP A 418 -8.48 -1.76 14.25
C TRP A 418 -7.25 -2.51 14.79
N GLU A 419 -7.25 -3.84 14.75
CA GLU A 419 -6.08 -4.65 15.07
C GLU A 419 -4.93 -4.37 14.09
N VAL A 420 -5.25 -4.28 12.79
CA VAL A 420 -4.27 -3.88 11.76
C VAL A 420 -3.66 -2.52 12.10
N LYS A 421 -4.45 -1.51 12.45
CA LYS A 421 -3.93 -0.18 12.82
C LYS A 421 -2.95 -0.27 13.99
N LYS A 422 -3.27 -1.05 15.03
CA LYS A 422 -2.42 -1.23 16.21
C LYS A 422 -1.12 -1.93 15.87
N VAL A 423 -1.19 -3.06 15.15
CA VAL A 423 0.00 -3.85 14.79
C VAL A 423 0.89 -3.12 13.79
N TYR A 424 0.31 -2.35 12.86
CA TYR A 424 1.04 -1.61 11.83
C TYR A 424 1.53 -0.22 12.26
N GLN A 425 1.32 0.20 13.50
CA GLN A 425 1.72 1.54 13.93
C GLN A 425 3.23 1.82 13.81
N TYR A 426 3.59 3.08 13.60
CA TYR A 426 4.97 3.52 13.33
C TYR A 426 5.69 4.11 14.55
N ALA A 427 5.09 3.98 15.74
CA ALA A 427 5.76 4.27 17.01
C ALA A 427 5.46 3.13 18.00
N SER A 428 6.48 2.60 18.67
CA SER A 428 6.29 1.64 19.77
C SER A 428 6.74 2.23 21.09
N PHE A 429 6.10 1.76 22.16
CA PHE A 429 6.29 2.24 23.51
C PHE A 429 6.69 1.03 24.37
N SER A 430 7.71 1.16 25.21
CA SER A 430 8.17 0.09 26.07
C SER A 430 8.41 0.61 27.48
N PRO A 431 7.96 -0.11 28.52
CA PRO A 431 8.12 0.33 29.89
C PRO A 431 9.61 0.30 30.29
N VAL A 432 10.08 1.34 30.97
CA VAL A 432 11.44 1.37 31.57
C VAL A 432 11.31 1.41 33.09
N VAL A 433 10.75 2.49 33.64
CA VAL A 433 10.37 2.60 35.06
C VAL A 433 9.02 3.30 35.13
N LEU A 434 7.94 2.51 35.05
CA LEU A 434 6.58 3.03 34.91
C LEU A 434 6.10 3.87 36.09
N LEU A 435 6.48 3.52 37.32
CA LEU A 435 6.13 4.29 38.52
C LEU A 435 6.75 5.69 38.52
N GLU A 436 7.90 5.84 37.87
CA GLU A 436 8.53 7.12 37.64
C GLU A 436 8.04 7.78 36.34
N GLY A 437 7.14 7.18 35.56
CA GLY A 437 6.68 7.71 34.28
C GLY A 437 7.70 7.58 33.14
N LYS A 438 8.71 6.72 33.23
CA LYS A 438 9.73 6.54 32.19
C LYS A 438 9.33 5.47 31.17
N VAL A 439 9.15 5.90 29.92
CA VAL A 439 8.77 5.04 28.78
C VAL A 439 9.75 5.23 27.62
N GLU A 440 10.32 4.14 27.09
CA GLU A 440 11.11 4.18 25.85
C GLU A 440 10.15 4.26 24.66
N ILE A 441 10.35 5.25 23.80
CA ILE A 441 9.64 5.39 22.53
C ILE A 441 10.62 5.12 21.39
N HIS A 442 10.24 4.25 20.47
CA HIS A 442 10.99 3.96 19.25
C HIS A 442 10.22 4.48 18.03
N ASN A 443 10.89 5.33 17.24
CA ASN A 443 10.37 5.81 15.97
C ASN A 443 10.62 4.78 14.86
N LYS A 444 9.56 4.12 14.38
CA LYS A 444 9.64 3.11 13.31
C LYS A 444 9.43 3.69 11.91
N TYR A 445 9.27 5.00 11.75
CA TYR A 445 9.27 5.64 10.43
C TYR A 445 10.67 5.59 9.80
N ALA A 446 10.72 5.56 8.47
CA ALA A 446 11.98 5.59 7.72
C ALA A 446 12.43 7.02 7.39
N PHE A 447 11.50 7.97 7.27
CA PHE A 447 11.77 9.34 6.83
C PHE A 447 11.17 10.43 7.73
N THR A 448 10.21 10.08 8.58
CA THR A 448 9.44 11.04 9.41
C THR A 448 9.95 11.14 10.84
N ASN A 449 10.13 12.37 11.37
CA ASN A 449 10.48 12.60 12.77
C ASN A 449 9.21 12.63 13.63
N LEU A 450 9.26 12.10 14.85
CA LEU A 450 8.12 12.17 15.76
C LEU A 450 7.79 13.59 16.25
N SER A 451 8.65 14.58 16.00
CA SER A 451 8.37 16.00 16.17
C SER A 451 7.18 16.50 15.36
N ASP A 452 6.81 15.80 14.28
CA ASP A 452 5.67 16.15 13.43
C ASP A 452 4.32 15.80 14.09
N TYR A 453 4.38 15.07 15.21
CA TYR A 453 3.21 14.64 15.99
C TYR A 453 3.27 15.21 17.41
N GLU A 454 2.11 15.27 18.06
CA GLU A 454 1.96 15.59 19.48
C GLU A 454 1.82 14.29 20.27
N LEU A 455 2.66 14.08 21.28
CA LEU A 455 2.50 12.98 22.24
C LEU A 455 1.49 13.40 23.30
N ARG A 456 0.39 12.65 23.47
CA ARG A 456 -0.56 12.84 24.56
C ARG A 456 -0.50 11.65 25.51
N TRP A 457 -0.76 11.89 26.78
CA TRP A 457 -0.79 10.85 27.80
C TRP A 457 -2.00 11.01 28.72
N GLU A 458 -2.42 9.90 29.29
CA GLU A 458 -3.56 9.79 30.20
C GLU A 458 -3.26 8.78 31.30
N LEU A 459 -3.48 9.18 32.55
CA LEU A 459 -3.55 8.29 33.71
C LEU A 459 -5.02 8.08 34.07
N ALA A 460 -5.47 6.84 34.11
CA ALA A 460 -6.84 6.47 34.48
C ALA A 460 -6.88 5.58 35.73
N GLU A 461 -7.92 5.75 36.53
CA GLU A 461 -8.33 4.91 37.67
C GLU A 461 -9.64 4.21 37.28
N ASP A 462 -9.66 2.88 37.24
CA ASP A 462 -10.82 2.06 36.83
C ASP A 462 -11.47 2.54 35.51
N GLY A 463 -10.62 2.93 34.56
CA GLY A 463 -11.03 3.44 33.24
C GLY A 463 -11.46 4.91 33.22
N VAL A 464 -11.44 5.62 34.35
CA VAL A 464 -11.74 7.05 34.45
C VAL A 464 -10.45 7.87 34.46
N THR A 465 -10.28 8.76 33.50
CA THR A 465 -9.14 9.69 33.44
C THR A 465 -9.04 10.56 34.70
N ILE A 466 -7.92 10.47 35.42
CA ILE A 466 -7.62 11.30 36.59
C ILE A 466 -6.49 12.31 36.34
N GLN A 467 -5.59 12.05 35.40
CA GLN A 467 -4.58 13.02 34.93
C GLN A 467 -4.38 12.86 33.42
N LYS A 468 -4.03 13.95 32.74
CA LYS A 468 -3.69 13.94 31.32
C LYS A 468 -2.78 15.11 30.96
N GLY A 469 -2.08 14.99 29.84
CA GLY A 469 -1.27 16.08 29.31
C GLY A 469 -0.73 15.79 27.92
N SER A 470 0.09 16.70 27.40
CA SER A 470 0.84 16.50 26.17
C SER A 470 2.31 16.88 26.32
N LEU A 471 3.14 16.31 25.45
CA LEU A 471 4.57 16.48 25.39
C LEU A 471 5.00 16.67 23.93
N ASN A 472 6.04 17.47 23.72
CA ASN A 472 6.75 17.49 22.45
C ASN A 472 7.97 16.58 22.56
N THR A 473 8.13 15.71 21.58
CA THR A 473 9.30 14.84 21.42
C THR A 473 9.95 15.14 20.07
N SER A 474 11.23 14.81 19.92
CA SER A 474 11.94 14.93 18.63
C SER A 474 12.81 13.69 18.46
N ILE A 475 12.18 12.62 18.02
CA ILE A 475 12.82 11.30 17.84
C ILE A 475 12.98 11.09 16.34
N ALA A 476 14.23 11.09 15.86
CA ALA A 476 14.55 10.94 14.45
C ALA A 476 14.14 9.53 13.92
N PRO A 477 13.97 9.36 12.60
CA PRO A 477 13.62 8.07 12.01
C PRO A 477 14.55 6.93 12.44
N GLY A 478 14.00 5.83 12.97
CA GLY A 478 14.75 4.67 13.47
C GLY A 478 15.34 4.81 14.87
N GLU A 479 15.30 6.01 15.47
CA GLU A 479 15.89 6.26 16.78
C GLU A 479 14.94 5.93 17.93
N LYS A 480 15.54 5.75 19.11
CA LYS A 480 14.84 5.53 20.37
C LYS A 480 15.13 6.62 21.38
N GLN A 481 14.15 6.94 22.22
CA GLN A 481 14.34 7.91 23.30
C GLN A 481 13.50 7.51 24.52
N ILE A 482 14.08 7.60 25.72
CA ILE A 482 13.35 7.53 26.97
C ILE A 482 12.65 8.87 27.22
N VAL A 483 11.33 8.84 27.33
CA VAL A 483 10.49 9.98 27.63
C VAL A 483 10.02 9.91 29.07
N GLN A 484 10.17 11.04 29.77
CA GLN A 484 9.69 11.25 31.13
C GLN A 484 8.27 11.82 31.07
N VAL A 485 7.27 10.99 31.38
CA VAL A 485 5.88 11.42 31.49
C VAL A 485 5.67 12.07 32.86
N PRO A 486 5.11 13.29 32.94
CA PRO A 486 4.94 14.00 34.21
C PRO A 486 3.68 13.52 34.96
N ILE A 487 3.65 12.24 35.32
CA ILE A 487 2.59 11.68 36.17
C ILE A 487 2.89 11.98 37.65
N THR A 488 1.86 12.30 38.42
CA THR A 488 1.93 12.35 39.88
C THR A 488 1.24 11.11 40.44
N GLN A 489 1.85 10.39 41.39
CA GLN A 489 1.18 9.24 42.00
C GLN A 489 -0.11 9.69 42.73
N PRO A 490 -1.29 9.14 42.39
CA PRO A 490 -2.52 9.45 43.10
C PRO A 490 -2.56 8.76 44.47
N VAL A 491 -3.55 9.12 45.29
CA VAL A 491 -3.89 8.32 46.48
C VAL A 491 -4.45 6.97 46.00
N ILE A 492 -3.72 5.89 46.27
CA ILE A 492 -4.08 4.56 45.79
C ILE A 492 -5.32 4.06 46.53
N LYS A 493 -6.38 3.78 45.78
CA LYS A 493 -7.62 3.20 46.31
C LYS A 493 -7.56 1.68 46.29
N ALA A 494 -7.91 1.07 47.41
CA ALA A 494 -7.99 -0.38 47.56
C ALA A 494 -8.84 -1.00 46.44
N GLY A 495 -8.27 -1.95 45.71
CA GLY A 495 -8.91 -2.67 44.60
C GLY A 495 -8.98 -1.94 43.25
N ALA A 496 -8.59 -0.67 43.16
CA ALA A 496 -8.60 0.08 41.89
C ALA A 496 -7.43 -0.30 40.94
N GLU A 497 -7.69 -0.31 39.63
CA GLU A 497 -6.67 -0.47 38.60
C GLU A 497 -6.24 0.90 38.05
N TYR A 498 -4.93 1.11 37.96
CA TYR A 498 -4.37 2.33 37.38
C TYR A 498 -3.66 2.04 36.07
N THR A 499 -3.96 2.82 35.03
CA THR A 499 -3.37 2.63 33.70
C THR A 499 -2.78 3.94 33.16
N LEU A 500 -1.64 3.82 32.48
CA LEU A 500 -1.00 4.91 31.74
C LEU A 500 -1.12 4.64 30.24
N LYS A 501 -1.88 5.47 29.55
CA LYS A 501 -2.00 5.46 28.08
C LYS A 501 -1.14 6.58 27.48
N LEU A 502 -0.45 6.29 26.39
CA LEU A 502 0.26 7.27 25.56
C LEU A 502 -0.16 7.13 24.10
N GLY A 503 -0.19 8.23 23.36
CA GLY A 503 -0.47 8.19 21.92
C GLY A 503 0.09 9.38 21.15
N TYR A 504 0.42 9.16 19.87
CA TYR A 504 0.83 10.22 18.95
C TYR A 504 -0.34 10.67 18.08
N TYR A 505 -0.51 11.98 17.96
CA TYR A 505 -1.61 12.62 17.24
C TYR A 505 -1.08 13.63 16.22
N LEU A 506 -1.77 13.76 15.08
CA LEU A 506 -1.42 14.76 14.06
C LEU A 506 -1.50 16.18 14.63
N LYS A 507 -0.45 16.98 14.43
CA LYS A 507 -0.45 18.42 14.79
C LYS A 507 -1.27 19.27 13.81
N SER A 508 -1.34 18.87 12.55
CA SER A 508 -2.05 19.57 11.48
C SER A 508 -2.76 18.58 10.56
N SER A 509 -3.83 19.03 9.89
CA SER A 509 -4.53 18.22 8.91
C SER A 509 -3.61 17.84 7.74
N THR A 510 -3.77 16.62 7.26
CA THR A 510 -3.14 16.09 6.06
C THR A 510 -4.21 15.85 4.99
N LYS A 511 -3.80 15.41 3.79
CA LYS A 511 -4.78 14.99 2.78
C LYS A 511 -5.69 13.84 3.24
N TRP A 512 -5.21 12.99 4.16
CA TRP A 512 -5.90 11.76 4.55
C TRP A 512 -6.56 11.80 5.93
N ALA A 513 -6.14 12.65 6.86
CA ALA A 513 -6.79 12.81 8.16
C ALA A 513 -6.64 14.22 8.72
N ASP A 514 -7.58 14.61 9.58
CA ASP A 514 -7.59 15.91 10.24
C ASP A 514 -6.58 15.99 11.38
N ALA A 515 -6.25 17.22 11.78
CA ALA A 515 -5.47 17.48 12.99
C ALA A 515 -6.11 16.79 14.20
N GLY A 516 -5.30 16.23 15.09
CA GLY A 516 -5.75 15.47 16.25
C GLY A 516 -6.09 14.01 15.96
N PHE A 517 -5.88 13.49 14.76
CA PHE A 517 -6.02 12.06 14.46
C PHE A 517 -4.89 11.23 15.12
N GLU A 518 -5.25 10.16 15.84
CA GLU A 518 -4.32 9.24 16.51
C GLU A 518 -3.66 8.27 15.51
N ILE A 519 -2.32 8.28 15.44
CA ILE A 519 -1.56 7.40 14.54
C ILE A 519 -0.99 6.15 15.23
N ALA A 520 -0.76 6.22 16.54
CA ALA A 520 -0.17 5.15 17.34
C ALA A 520 -0.51 5.37 18.81
N TRP A 521 -0.69 4.29 19.57
CA TRP A 521 -0.88 4.36 21.02
C TRP A 521 -0.37 3.10 21.73
N GLU A 522 -0.19 3.20 23.04
CA GLU A 522 0.01 2.06 23.94
C GLU A 522 -0.56 2.35 25.33
N GLN A 523 -0.92 1.29 26.06
CA GLN A 523 -1.37 1.38 27.45
C GLN A 523 -0.60 0.41 28.34
N PHE A 524 -0.26 0.87 29.54
CA PHE A 524 0.41 0.08 30.57
C PHE A 524 -0.42 0.06 31.84
N VAL A 525 -0.51 -1.09 32.52
CA VAL A 525 -0.99 -1.16 33.90
C VAL A 525 0.15 -0.69 34.82
N LEU A 526 -0.14 0.27 35.69
CA LEU A 526 0.85 0.79 36.63
C LEU A 526 0.96 -0.14 37.85
N PRO A 527 2.18 -0.58 38.21
CA PRO A 527 2.39 -1.53 39.30
C PRO A 527 2.38 -0.83 40.67
N TYR A 528 1.36 -0.03 40.96
CA TYR A 528 1.20 0.58 42.29
C TYR A 528 0.95 -0.50 43.34
N GLU A 529 1.52 -0.31 44.54
CA GLU A 529 1.17 -1.13 45.69
C GLU A 529 -0.28 -0.85 46.07
N ASN A 530 -1.18 -1.74 45.64
CA ASN A 530 -2.59 -1.66 45.92
C ASN A 530 -3.02 -2.77 46.89
N LYS A 531 -3.74 -2.42 47.94
CA LYS A 531 -4.39 -3.39 48.82
C LYS A 531 -5.62 -3.95 48.09
N GLU A 532 -5.97 -5.20 48.36
CA GLU A 532 -7.26 -5.74 47.93
C GLU A 532 -8.38 -4.84 48.47
N ALA A 533 -9.45 -4.67 47.69
CA ALA A 533 -10.65 -4.00 48.18
C ALA A 533 -11.08 -4.70 49.48
N GLU A 534 -11.32 -3.93 50.54
CA GLU A 534 -11.95 -4.49 51.73
C GLU A 534 -13.26 -5.13 51.27
N ALA A 535 -13.42 -6.43 51.53
CA ALA A 535 -14.71 -7.07 51.37
C ALA A 535 -15.70 -6.21 52.14
N LEU A 536 -16.74 -5.71 51.46
CA LEU A 536 -17.83 -5.04 52.14
C LEU A 536 -18.22 -5.94 53.30
N GLU A 537 -18.09 -5.45 54.55
CA GLU A 537 -18.68 -6.14 55.68
C GLU A 537 -20.10 -6.45 55.28
N TYR A 538 -20.45 -7.74 55.30
CA TYR A 538 -21.74 -8.23 54.87
C TYR A 538 -22.80 -7.42 55.63
N ARG A 539 -23.34 -6.38 54.99
CA ARG A 539 -24.47 -5.63 55.53
C ARG A 539 -25.49 -6.70 55.80
N SER A 540 -26.00 -6.79 57.03
CA SER A 540 -27.04 -7.73 57.43
C SER A 540 -28.13 -7.79 56.34
N SER A 541 -27.99 -8.72 55.41
CA SER A 541 -28.96 -8.93 54.35
C SER A 541 -30.08 -9.69 55.01
N PRO A 542 -31.35 -9.40 54.68
CA PRO A 542 -32.44 -10.32 54.99
C PRO A 542 -32.04 -11.72 54.51
N ASP A 543 -32.31 -12.73 55.34
CA ASP A 543 -32.03 -14.12 54.99
C ASP A 543 -32.68 -14.45 53.64
N LEU A 544 -31.93 -15.16 52.79
CA LEU A 544 -32.49 -15.70 51.56
C LEU A 544 -33.43 -16.85 51.92
N SER A 545 -34.66 -16.81 51.41
CA SER A 545 -35.57 -17.94 51.44
C SER A 545 -35.23 -18.88 50.30
N ILE A 546 -35.00 -20.16 50.62
CA ILE A 546 -34.73 -21.20 49.63
C ILE A 546 -35.90 -22.19 49.70
N GLN A 547 -36.61 -22.34 48.58
CA GLN A 547 -37.66 -23.34 48.42
C GLN A 547 -37.28 -24.32 47.31
N GLU A 548 -37.19 -25.59 47.67
CA GLU A 548 -36.99 -26.69 46.73
C GLU A 548 -38.34 -27.39 46.49
N ASN A 549 -38.77 -27.50 45.25
CA ASN A 549 -40.05 -28.11 44.90
C ASN A 549 -39.91 -28.96 43.63
N GLY A 550 -39.74 -30.27 43.82
CA GLY A 550 -39.46 -31.21 42.74
C GLY A 550 -38.10 -30.92 42.08
N ASN A 551 -38.12 -30.53 40.80
CA ASN A 551 -36.91 -30.18 40.04
C ASN A 551 -36.61 -28.67 40.03
N ASN A 552 -37.35 -27.84 40.78
CA ASN A 552 -37.17 -26.39 40.80
C ASN A 552 -36.60 -25.93 42.15
N LEU A 553 -35.63 -25.01 42.09
CA LEU A 553 -35.03 -24.35 43.24
C LEU A 553 -35.33 -22.86 43.14
N THR A 554 -36.17 -22.35 44.04
CA THR A 554 -36.47 -20.92 44.13
C THR A 554 -35.66 -20.29 45.26
N ILE A 555 -34.89 -19.26 44.95
CA ILE A 555 -34.13 -18.44 45.90
C ILE A 555 -34.73 -17.03 45.90
N GLU A 556 -35.29 -16.61 47.03
CA GLU A 556 -35.92 -15.30 47.22
C GLU A 556 -35.16 -14.47 48.26
N GLY A 557 -34.86 -13.23 47.91
CA GLY A 557 -34.42 -12.18 48.82
C GLY A 557 -35.34 -10.96 48.72
N ALA A 558 -35.05 -9.90 49.47
CA ALA A 558 -35.93 -8.72 49.56
C ALA A 558 -36.32 -8.08 48.21
N ASN A 559 -35.42 -8.12 47.22
CA ASN A 559 -35.64 -7.57 45.88
C ASN A 559 -35.15 -8.52 44.76
N LEU A 560 -35.02 -9.82 45.05
CA LEU A 560 -34.49 -10.81 44.13
C LEU A 560 -35.31 -12.08 44.21
N LYS A 561 -35.72 -12.63 43.07
CA LYS A 561 -36.28 -13.98 42.98
C LYS A 561 -35.64 -14.69 41.81
N LEU A 562 -34.95 -15.78 42.09
CA LEU A 562 -34.36 -16.69 41.12
C LEU A 562 -35.12 -18.01 41.25
N GLY A 563 -35.55 -18.62 40.16
CA GLY A 563 -36.37 -19.83 40.20
C GLY A 563 -36.39 -20.55 38.88
#